data_AF-A0A424P0E6-F1
#
_entry.id   AF-A0A424P0E6-F1
#
_cell.length_a   1.000
_cell.length_b   1.000
_cell.length_c   1.000
_cell.angle_alpha   90.00
_cell.angle_beta   90.00
_cell.angle_gamma   90.00
#
_symmetry.space_group_name_H-M   'P 1'
#
loop_
_entity.id
_entity.type
_entity.pdbx_description
1 polymer ?
#
loop_
_entity_poly.entity_id
_entity_poly.type
_entity_poly.pdbx_seq_one_letter_code
_entity_poly.pdbx_strand_id
1 'polypeptide(L)'
;MKNLLLSIFLGLAMSFSFAQSNSKADVKEKAYLKKNTVTAVNFLSKNLKLDSKQKAIFMNAYSEYANSIAKGQNKMKTKGGDRPSMESKKQMQEYVLRFTEKRNKTIIPCLKKKQVKDFNEIQKRINPMTLEVRSERKK
;
A
#
# COMPACT_ATOMS: atom_id res chain seq x y z
N MET A 1 11.17 -54.55 -10.84
CA MET A 1 10.18 -53.51 -10.47
C MET A 1 10.66 -52.59 -9.32
N LYS A 2 11.97 -52.27 -9.21
CA LYS A 2 12.48 -51.38 -8.14
C LYS A 2 12.69 -49.92 -8.58
N ASN A 3 12.60 -49.66 -9.89
CA ASN A 3 12.93 -48.35 -10.47
C ASN A 3 11.70 -47.51 -10.84
N LEU A 4 10.47 -48.02 -10.60
CA LEU A 4 9.22 -47.31 -10.93
C LEU A 4 8.75 -46.38 -9.80
N LEU A 5 9.04 -46.73 -8.55
CA LEU A 5 8.69 -45.91 -7.38
C LEU A 5 9.53 -44.63 -7.28
N LEU A 6 10.78 -44.68 -7.76
CA LEU A 6 11.68 -43.52 -7.76
C LEU A 6 11.18 -42.42 -8.72
N SER A 7 10.65 -42.82 -9.88
CA SER A 7 10.14 -41.91 -10.92
C SER A 7 8.88 -41.15 -10.49
N ILE A 8 8.03 -41.76 -9.66
CA ILE A 8 6.80 -41.14 -9.14
C ILE A 8 7.14 -40.11 -8.06
N PHE A 9 8.18 -40.36 -7.24
CA PHE A 9 8.61 -39.43 -6.20
C PHE A 9 9.32 -38.19 -6.76
N LEU A 10 10.05 -38.33 -7.88
CA LEU A 10 10.62 -37.17 -8.60
C LEU A 10 9.56 -36.34 -9.33
N GLY A 11 8.43 -36.94 -9.75
CA GLY A 11 7.32 -36.22 -10.38
C GLY A 11 6.55 -35.31 -9.41
N LEU A 12 6.40 -35.72 -8.14
CA LEU A 12 5.68 -34.95 -7.11
C LEU A 12 6.46 -33.74 -6.59
N ALA A 13 7.79 -33.70 -6.77
CA ALA A 13 8.61 -32.56 -6.37
C ALA A 13 8.54 -31.38 -7.36
N MET A 14 8.02 -31.59 -8.57
CA MET A 14 7.95 -30.55 -9.62
C MET A 14 6.64 -29.76 -9.61
N SER A 15 5.64 -30.13 -8.80
CA SER A 15 4.33 -29.46 -8.77
C SER A 15 4.25 -28.23 -7.86
N PHE A 16 5.33 -27.89 -7.14
CA PHE A 16 5.42 -26.67 -6.33
C PHE A 16 6.43 -25.66 -6.92
N SER A 17 6.49 -25.54 -8.24
CA SER A 17 7.29 -24.50 -8.89
C SER A 17 6.47 -23.23 -9.11
N PHE A 18 6.57 -22.32 -8.14
CA PHE A 18 6.57 -20.85 -8.29
C PHE A 18 5.47 -20.20 -9.16
N ALA A 19 4.30 -19.97 -8.55
CA ALA A 19 3.49 -18.78 -8.85
C ALA A 19 3.99 -17.53 -8.08
N GLN A 20 5.29 -17.48 -7.74
CA GLN A 20 5.93 -16.31 -7.16
C GLN A 20 6.57 -15.50 -8.30
N SER A 21 5.75 -14.81 -9.09
CA SER A 21 6.21 -13.73 -9.96
C SER A 21 6.61 -12.52 -9.09
N ASN A 22 7.61 -12.69 -8.23
CA ASN A 22 8.25 -11.60 -7.50
C ASN A 22 9.29 -11.01 -8.43
N SER A 23 8.88 -10.14 -9.36
CA SER A 23 9.86 -9.32 -10.05
C SER A 23 10.63 -8.52 -9.00
N LYS A 24 11.96 -8.36 -9.15
CA LYS A 24 12.78 -7.56 -8.21
C LYS A 24 12.25 -6.12 -8.07
N ALA A 25 11.52 -5.63 -9.07
CA ALA A 25 10.83 -4.34 -9.06
C ALA A 25 9.63 -4.32 -8.10
N ASP A 26 8.79 -5.36 -8.10
CA ASP A 26 7.63 -5.49 -7.19
C ASP A 26 8.04 -5.50 -5.72
N VAL A 27 9.16 -6.17 -5.41
CA VAL A 27 9.70 -6.24 -4.05
C VAL A 27 10.18 -4.86 -3.58
N LYS A 28 10.85 -4.10 -4.46
CA LYS A 28 11.34 -2.75 -4.15
C LYS A 28 10.19 -1.76 -3.93
N GLU A 29 9.16 -1.79 -4.76
CA GLU A 29 8.00 -0.89 -4.66
C GLU A 29 7.18 -1.15 -3.39
N LYS A 30 6.95 -2.42 -3.04
CA LYS A 30 6.31 -2.79 -1.77
C LYS A 30 7.14 -2.35 -0.56
N ALA A 31 8.46 -2.55 -0.59
CA ALA A 31 9.34 -2.13 0.49
C ALA A 31 9.33 -0.59 0.66
N TYR A 32 9.31 0.13 -0.46
CA TYR A 32 9.24 1.58 -0.49
C TYR A 32 7.92 2.11 0.08
N LEU A 33 6.77 1.57 -0.34
CA LEU A 33 5.46 1.92 0.23
C LEU A 33 5.39 1.61 1.74
N LYS A 34 5.91 0.46 2.18
CA LYS A 34 5.96 0.10 3.60
C LYS A 34 6.78 1.11 4.42
N LYS A 35 7.93 1.54 3.91
CA LYS A 35 8.75 2.59 4.56
C LYS A 35 7.96 3.89 4.66
N ASN A 36 7.31 4.30 3.57
CA ASN A 36 6.54 5.54 3.52
C ASN A 36 5.29 5.50 4.40
N THR A 37 4.64 4.34 4.56
CA THR A 37 3.57 4.13 5.54
C THR A 37 4.02 4.50 6.95
N VAL A 38 5.17 3.99 7.38
CA VAL A 38 5.70 4.28 8.73
C VAL A 38 6.00 5.77 8.87
N THR A 39 6.63 6.38 7.86
CA THR A 39 6.93 7.82 7.85
C THR A 39 5.67 8.67 7.90
N ALA A 40 4.66 8.37 7.08
CA ALA A 40 3.38 9.08 7.03
C ALA A 40 2.64 8.98 8.38
N VAL A 41 2.59 7.80 8.98
CA VAL A 41 1.94 7.60 10.28
C VAL A 41 2.69 8.32 11.40
N ASN A 42 4.02 8.29 11.39
CA ASN A 42 4.81 9.06 12.36
C ASN A 42 4.62 10.57 12.19
N PHE A 43 4.54 11.06 10.96
CA PHE A 43 4.23 12.46 10.66
C PHE A 43 2.85 12.85 11.20
N LEU A 44 1.81 12.05 10.92
CA LEU A 44 0.45 12.28 11.43
C LEU A 44 0.39 12.19 12.95
N SER A 45 1.06 11.20 13.54
CA SER A 45 1.13 11.01 14.99
C SER A 45 1.72 12.22 15.70
N LYS A 46 2.80 12.80 15.17
CA LYS A 46 3.41 14.02 15.71
C LYS A 46 2.49 15.24 15.59
N ASN A 47 1.91 15.48 14.41
CA ASN A 47 1.11 16.68 14.17
C ASN A 47 -0.27 16.64 14.85
N LEU A 48 -0.90 15.46 14.94
CA LEU A 48 -2.22 15.29 15.57
C LEU A 48 -2.14 14.93 17.06
N LYS A 49 -0.92 14.76 17.60
CA LYS A 49 -0.65 14.29 18.96
C LYS A 49 -1.44 13.01 19.28
N LEU A 50 -1.31 12.01 18.41
CA LEU A 50 -2.03 10.74 18.56
C LEU A 50 -1.49 9.95 19.75
N ASP A 51 -2.38 9.35 20.54
CA ASP A 51 -2.00 8.36 21.56
C ASP A 51 -1.56 7.03 20.93
N SER A 52 -1.07 6.10 21.76
CA SER A 52 -0.57 4.80 21.30
C SER A 52 -1.64 3.96 20.57
N LYS A 53 -2.89 4.01 21.04
CA LYS A 53 -4.02 3.27 20.46
C LYS A 53 -4.43 3.86 19.11
N GLN A 54 -4.57 5.17 19.04
CA GLN A 54 -4.82 5.91 17.80
C GLN A 54 -3.70 5.66 16.79
N LYS A 55 -2.43 5.73 17.22
CA LYS A 55 -1.28 5.45 16.35
C LYS A 55 -1.33 4.03 15.78
N ALA A 56 -1.70 3.04 16.58
CA ALA A 56 -1.87 1.66 16.10
C ALA A 56 -2.99 1.54 15.05
N ILE A 57 -4.14 2.19 15.27
CA ILE A 57 -5.24 2.24 14.29
C ILE A 57 -4.77 2.87 12.97
N PHE A 58 -4.05 4.00 13.05
CA PHE A 58 -3.47 4.65 11.88
C PHE A 58 -2.50 3.72 11.14
N MET A 59 -1.62 3.03 11.88
CA MET A 59 -0.66 2.11 11.29
C MET A 59 -1.35 0.99 10.51
N ASN A 60 -2.40 0.41 11.08
CA ASN A 60 -3.18 -0.65 10.43
C ASN A 60 -3.89 -0.13 9.18
N ALA A 61 -4.60 1.01 9.31
CA ALA A 61 -5.34 1.60 8.20
C ALA A 61 -4.43 2.02 7.03
N TYR A 62 -3.27 2.63 7.31
CA TYR A 62 -2.30 3.01 6.27
C TYR A 62 -1.56 1.81 5.68
N SER A 63 -1.35 0.74 6.45
CA SER A 63 -0.76 -0.50 5.92
C SER A 63 -1.71 -1.20 4.96
N GLU A 64 -3.00 -1.28 5.31
CA GLU A 64 -4.03 -1.83 4.42
C GLU A 64 -4.18 -0.97 3.15
N TYR A 65 -4.15 0.34 3.29
CA TYR A 65 -4.16 1.27 2.17
C TYR A 65 -2.95 1.05 1.25
N ALA A 66 -1.73 1.02 1.80
CA ALA A 66 -0.51 0.79 1.02
C ALA A 66 -0.53 -0.54 0.26
N ASN A 67 -1.00 -1.62 0.90
CA ASN A 67 -1.16 -2.91 0.26
C ASN A 67 -2.16 -2.87 -0.91
N SER A 68 -3.24 -2.10 -0.76
CA SER A 68 -4.23 -1.92 -1.80
C SER A 68 -3.64 -1.14 -2.98
N ILE A 69 -2.96 -0.02 -2.71
CA ILE A 69 -2.30 0.79 -3.74
C ILE A 69 -1.25 -0.02 -4.52
N ALA A 70 -0.41 -0.81 -3.83
CA ALA A 70 0.57 -1.68 -4.48
C ALA A 70 -0.11 -2.71 -5.42
N LYS A 71 -1.23 -3.32 -4.99
CA LYS A 71 -2.00 -4.23 -5.84
C LYS A 71 -2.59 -3.50 -7.06
N GLY A 72 -3.06 -2.28 -6.88
CA GLY A 72 -3.53 -1.42 -7.97
C GLY A 72 -2.42 -1.17 -8.99
N GLN A 73 -1.26 -0.67 -8.54
CA GLN A 73 -0.10 -0.40 -9.38
C GLN A 73 0.33 -1.63 -10.19
N ASN A 74 0.41 -2.80 -9.55
CA ASN A 74 0.80 -4.04 -10.22
C ASN A 74 -0.20 -4.45 -11.31
N LYS A 75 -1.51 -4.29 -11.08
CA LYS A 75 -2.55 -4.59 -12.08
C LYS A 75 -2.49 -3.65 -13.30
N MET A 76 -2.04 -2.41 -13.11
CA MET A 76 -1.94 -1.46 -14.21
C MET A 76 -0.68 -1.72 -15.06
N LYS A 77 0.42 -2.12 -14.43
CA LYS A 77 1.66 -2.52 -15.11
C LYS A 77 1.50 -3.78 -15.96
N THR A 78 0.62 -4.70 -15.59
CA THR A 78 0.36 -5.92 -16.38
C THR A 78 -0.60 -5.70 -17.55
N LYS A 79 -1.40 -4.62 -17.54
CA LYS A 79 -2.42 -4.34 -18.57
C LYS A 79 -2.02 -3.36 -19.65
N GLY A 80 -1.04 -2.50 -19.39
CA GLY A 80 -0.42 -1.65 -20.39
C GLY A 80 1.08 -1.83 -20.31
N GLY A 81 1.76 -2.03 -21.44
CA GLY A 81 3.22 -1.97 -21.51
C GLY A 81 3.77 -0.65 -20.96
N ASP A 82 5.07 -0.40 -21.10
CA ASP A 82 5.85 0.65 -20.38
C ASP A 82 5.25 2.07 -20.25
N ARG A 83 4.17 2.41 -20.98
CA ARG A 83 3.39 3.64 -20.81
C ARG A 83 1.92 3.35 -20.43
N PRO A 84 1.46 3.81 -19.24
CA PRO A 84 0.06 3.67 -18.85
C PRO A 84 -0.87 4.52 -19.72
N SER A 85 -1.95 3.92 -20.23
CA SER A 85 -2.99 4.62 -20.98
C SER A 85 -3.74 5.63 -20.10
N MET A 86 -4.44 6.59 -20.73
CA MET A 86 -5.27 7.56 -19.99
C MET A 86 -6.36 6.86 -19.16
N GLU A 87 -6.95 5.81 -19.72
CA GLU A 87 -7.94 4.96 -19.05
C GLU A 87 -7.35 4.27 -17.81
N SER A 88 -6.12 3.76 -17.92
CA SER A 88 -5.39 3.20 -16.78
C SER A 88 -5.15 4.24 -15.69
N LYS A 89 -4.84 5.49 -16.04
CA LYS A 89 -4.67 6.55 -15.04
C LYS A 89 -5.98 6.87 -14.32
N LYS A 90 -7.10 6.94 -15.05
CA LYS A 90 -8.43 7.19 -14.47
C LYS A 90 -8.85 6.08 -13.50
N GLN A 91 -8.70 4.82 -13.92
CA GLN A 91 -9.00 3.66 -13.06
C GLN A 91 -8.13 3.64 -11.81
N MET A 92 -6.84 3.99 -11.91
CA MET A 92 -5.96 4.10 -10.75
C MET A 92 -6.41 5.23 -9.80
N GLN A 93 -6.86 6.36 -10.34
CA GLN A 93 -7.36 7.47 -9.54
C GLN A 93 -8.63 7.09 -8.77
N GLU A 94 -9.59 6.44 -9.42
CA GLU A 94 -10.80 5.92 -8.77
C GLU A 94 -10.46 4.90 -7.68
N TYR A 95 -9.50 4.02 -7.96
CA TYR A 95 -8.99 3.06 -7.00
C TYR A 95 -8.40 3.77 -5.76
N VAL A 96 -7.54 4.77 -5.97
CA VAL A 96 -6.96 5.60 -4.90
C VAL A 96 -8.05 6.27 -4.07
N LEU A 97 -9.07 6.86 -4.70
CA LEU A 97 -10.18 7.51 -3.99
C LEU A 97 -10.93 6.53 -3.10
N ARG A 98 -11.33 5.37 -3.66
CA ARG A 98 -12.04 4.32 -2.92
C ARG A 98 -11.29 3.87 -1.66
N PHE A 99 -9.99 3.61 -1.77
CA PHE A 99 -9.20 3.19 -0.62
C PHE A 99 -8.89 4.33 0.35
N THR A 100 -8.86 5.58 -0.14
CA THR A 100 -8.71 6.77 0.72
C THR A 100 -9.94 6.92 1.61
N GLU A 101 -11.13 6.78 1.03
CA GLU A 101 -12.38 6.78 1.80
C GLU A 101 -12.44 5.65 2.81
N LYS A 102 -12.07 4.42 2.40
CA LYS A 102 -12.02 3.27 3.31
C LYS A 102 -11.11 3.55 4.51
N ARG A 103 -9.89 4.02 4.26
CA ARG A 103 -8.93 4.40 5.31
C ARG A 103 -9.51 5.47 6.23
N ASN A 104 -10.14 6.50 5.67
CA ASN A 104 -10.71 7.60 6.45
C ASN A 104 -11.90 7.14 7.29
N LYS A 105 -12.75 6.22 6.79
CA LYS A 105 -13.83 5.61 7.57
C LYS A 105 -13.32 4.84 8.80
N THR A 106 -12.14 4.25 8.74
CA THR A 106 -11.49 3.60 9.88
C THR A 106 -10.87 4.60 10.86
N ILE A 107 -10.27 5.68 10.35
CA ILE A 107 -9.53 6.66 11.16
C ILE A 107 -10.43 7.68 11.85
N ILE A 108 -11.41 8.26 11.14
CA ILE A 108 -12.22 9.37 11.65
C ILE A 108 -12.91 9.04 13.00
N PRO A 109 -13.49 7.84 13.21
CA PRO A 109 -14.15 7.51 14.48
C PRO A 109 -13.22 7.51 15.69
N CYS A 110 -11.91 7.33 15.52
CA CYS A 110 -10.96 7.34 16.63
C CYS A 110 -10.41 8.73 16.96
N LEU A 111 -10.79 9.77 16.22
CA LEU A 111 -10.31 11.14 16.37
C LEU A 111 -11.33 12.04 17.08
N LYS A 112 -10.83 13.00 17.87
CA LYS A 112 -11.64 14.10 18.40
C LYS A 112 -12.00 15.08 17.28
N LYS A 113 -13.11 15.82 17.42
CA LYS A 113 -13.57 16.81 16.42
C LYS A 113 -12.48 17.78 15.94
N LYS A 114 -11.63 18.28 16.86
CA LYS A 114 -10.48 19.13 16.52
C LYS A 114 -9.44 18.39 15.67
N GLN A 115 -9.09 17.17 16.07
CA GLN A 115 -8.14 16.32 15.33
C GLN A 115 -8.67 15.94 13.94
N VAL A 116 -9.98 15.78 13.74
CA VAL A 116 -10.57 15.52 12.40
C VAL A 116 -10.31 16.70 11.46
N LYS A 117 -10.52 17.93 11.93
CA LYS A 117 -10.24 19.15 11.13
C LYS A 117 -8.76 19.19 10.74
N ASP A 118 -7.87 19.01 11.71
CA ASP A 118 -6.43 19.03 11.48
C ASP A 118 -5.99 17.89 10.56
N PHE A 119 -6.57 16.69 10.71
CA PHE A 119 -6.30 15.53 9.85
C PHE A 119 -6.65 15.80 8.40
N ASN A 120 -7.79 16.44 8.12
CA ASN A 120 -8.21 16.81 6.77
C ASN A 120 -7.23 17.77 6.08
N GLU A 121 -6.59 18.67 6.82
CA GLU A 121 -5.57 19.56 6.26
C GLU A 121 -4.20 18.90 6.13
N ILE A 122 -3.75 18.21 7.19
CA ILE A 122 -2.42 17.60 7.24
C ILE A 122 -2.30 16.47 6.21
N GLN A 123 -3.35 15.66 6.01
CA GLN A 123 -3.29 14.53 5.09
C GLN A 123 -3.07 14.94 3.63
N LYS A 124 -3.43 16.18 3.24
CA LYS A 124 -3.19 16.71 1.89
C LYS A 124 -1.69 16.83 1.56
N ARG A 125 -0.83 16.81 2.58
CA ARG A 125 0.63 16.83 2.45
C ARG A 125 1.21 15.45 2.16
N ILE A 126 0.40 14.39 2.20
CA ILE A 126 0.83 13.02 1.92
C ILE A 126 0.41 12.68 0.50
N ASN A 127 1.35 12.24 -0.32
CA ASN A 127 1.04 11.76 -1.66
C ASN A 127 0.18 10.49 -1.57
N PRO A 128 -1.01 10.43 -2.17
CA PRO A 128 -1.89 9.27 -2.02
C PRO A 128 -1.35 8.01 -2.74
N MET A 129 -0.52 8.16 -3.77
CA MET A 129 0.04 7.00 -4.47
C MET A 129 1.35 6.49 -3.87
N THR A 130 2.21 7.39 -3.38
CA THR A 130 3.55 7.00 -2.87
C THR A 130 3.63 6.98 -1.35
N LEU A 131 2.64 7.57 -0.66
CA LEU A 131 2.67 7.85 0.78
C LEU A 131 3.84 8.73 1.24
N GLU A 132 4.53 9.39 0.32
CA GLU A 132 5.57 10.36 0.67
C GLU A 132 4.96 11.60 1.33
N VAL A 133 5.59 12.04 2.41
CA VAL A 133 5.26 13.29 3.07
C VAL A 133 5.98 14.40 2.30
N ARG A 134 5.22 15.32 1.70
CA ARG A 134 5.77 16.52 1.07
C ARG A 134 6.35 17.42 2.16
N SER A 135 7.65 17.68 2.10
CA SER A 135 8.27 18.71 2.93
C SER A 135 7.68 20.07 2.56
N GLU A 136 7.41 20.91 3.56
CA GLU A 136 7.07 22.30 3.29
C GLU A 136 8.19 22.91 2.43
N ARG A 137 7.83 23.49 1.27
CA ARG A 137 8.78 24.39 0.60
C ARG A 137 9.01 25.51 1.59
N LYS A 138 10.22 25.60 2.15
CA LYS A 138 10.66 26.80 2.88
C LYS A 138 10.39 27.98 1.95
N LYS A 139 9.45 28.84 2.33
CA LYS A 139 9.32 30.18 1.75
C LYS A 139 10.36 31.07 2.39
#